data_AF-M0ANS3-F1
#
_entry.id   AF-M0ANS3-F1
#
_cell.length_a   1.000
_cell.length_b   1.000
_cell.length_c   1.000
_cell.angle_alpha   90.00
_cell.angle_beta   90.00
_cell.angle_gamma   90.00
#
_symmetry.space_group_name_H-M   'P 1'
#
loop_
_entity.id
_entity.type
_entity.pdbx_description
1 polymer ?
#
loop_
_entity_poly.entity_id
_entity_poly.type
_entity_poly.pdbx_seq_one_letter_code
_entity_poly.pdbx_strand_id
1 'polypeptide(L)'
;MLVEHDPTKQVSDALTARGFVYGAPVDIRKGVEHWTLLTHNDRHEIEIALDEVRDLEAAKIELIGISEVDTRVGGGEFPLYNLSPRQREVFQLARRRGYYAHPKEATASDLAAELDVTTSTIHEHLHKAEQKLLDLS
;
A
#
# COMPACT_ATOMS: atom_id res chain seq x y z
N MET A 1 -17.71 1.74 19.19
CA MET A 1 -16.90 1.98 20.40
C MET A 1 -15.62 2.63 19.90
N LEU A 2 -15.46 3.93 20.14
CA LEU A 2 -14.31 4.71 19.68
C LEU A 2 -13.22 4.55 20.75
N VAL A 3 -12.09 3.95 20.40
CA VAL A 3 -10.93 3.85 21.29
C VAL A 3 -9.96 4.94 20.84
N GLU A 4 -9.96 6.06 21.56
CA GLU A 4 -8.87 7.02 21.50
C GLU A 4 -7.72 6.42 22.30
N HIS A 5 -6.69 5.93 21.61
CA HIS A 5 -5.42 5.57 22.23
C HIS A 5 -4.41 6.69 21.94
N ASP A 6 -3.84 7.24 23.01
CA ASP A 6 -2.69 8.14 22.98
C ASP A 6 -1.48 7.45 22.32
N PRO A 7 -1.00 7.85 21.12
CA PRO A 7 0.00 7.08 20.36
C PRO A 7 1.44 7.29 20.81
N THR A 8 1.68 8.15 21.81
CA THR A 8 2.98 8.79 22.09
C THR A 8 4.09 7.89 22.66
N LYS A 9 4.07 6.56 22.45
CA LYS A 9 5.16 5.68 22.93
C LYS A 9 5.61 4.47 22.10
N GLN A 10 4.85 3.89 21.17
CA GLN A 10 5.09 2.46 20.88
C GLN A 10 5.94 2.06 19.66
N VAL A 11 5.87 2.73 18.51
CA VAL A 11 6.67 2.34 17.32
C VAL A 11 6.74 3.54 16.37
N SER A 12 5.62 4.26 16.26
CA SER A 12 5.44 5.48 15.46
C SER A 12 6.53 6.54 15.66
N ASP A 13 6.81 6.89 16.90
CA ASP A 13 7.78 7.94 17.22
C ASP A 13 9.20 7.49 16.91
N ALA A 14 9.50 6.20 17.14
CA ALA A 14 10.80 5.62 16.85
C ALA A 14 11.07 5.55 15.33
N LEU A 15 10.04 5.34 14.51
CA LEU A 15 10.11 5.43 13.05
C LEU A 15 10.28 6.89 12.59
N THR A 16 9.48 7.80 13.14
CA THR A 16 9.55 9.22 12.77
C THR A 16 10.91 9.85 13.10
N ALA A 17 11.48 9.48 14.26
CA ALA A 17 12.83 9.90 14.66
C ALA A 17 13.94 9.43 13.70
N ARG A 18 13.68 8.42 12.87
CA ARG A 18 14.63 7.83 11.91
C ARG A 18 14.36 8.24 10.46
N GLY A 19 13.55 9.27 10.26
CA GLY A 19 13.30 9.86 8.95
C GLY A 19 12.18 9.19 8.15
N PHE A 20 11.40 8.28 8.75
CA PHE A 20 10.17 7.81 8.15
C PHE A 20 9.06 8.83 8.37
N VAL A 21 8.23 9.05 7.35
CA VAL A 21 7.02 9.87 7.47
C VAL A 21 5.80 9.07 6.99
N TYR A 22 4.63 9.33 7.56
CA TYR A 22 3.42 8.63 7.17
C TYR A 22 2.97 9.02 5.75
N GLY A 23 2.88 8.02 4.87
CA GLY A 23 2.36 8.17 3.50
C GLY A 23 0.86 7.96 3.38
N ALA A 24 0.24 7.29 4.35
CA ALA A 24 -1.20 7.02 4.40
C ALA A 24 -1.70 6.94 5.85
N PRO A 25 -3.02 7.07 6.09
CA PRO A 25 -3.61 6.83 7.40
C PRO A 25 -3.25 5.44 7.93
N VAL A 26 -3.00 5.35 9.25
CA VAL A 26 -2.72 4.07 9.92
C VAL A 26 -4.00 3.24 9.97
N ASP A 27 -3.90 1.97 9.59
CA ASP A 27 -5.03 1.04 9.60
C ASP A 27 -4.73 -0.20 10.44
N ILE A 28 -5.70 -0.63 11.24
CA ILE A 28 -5.59 -1.74 12.17
C ILE A 28 -6.45 -2.89 11.68
N ARG A 29 -5.83 -4.01 11.29
CA ARG A 29 -6.55 -5.19 10.80
C ARG A 29 -6.18 -6.43 11.59
N LYS A 30 -7.20 -7.12 12.12
CA LYS A 30 -7.03 -8.33 12.94
C LYS A 30 -6.07 -8.14 14.12
N GLY A 31 -6.04 -6.94 14.70
CA GLY A 31 -5.13 -6.60 15.79
C GLY A 31 -3.68 -6.32 15.37
N VAL A 32 -3.43 -6.14 14.07
CA VAL A 32 -2.11 -5.79 13.51
C VAL A 32 -2.20 -4.41 12.86
N GLU A 33 -1.32 -3.51 13.29
CA GLU A 33 -1.18 -2.17 12.72
C GLU A 33 -0.39 -2.24 11.41
N HIS A 34 -0.91 -1.57 10.39
CA HIS A 34 -0.27 -1.45 9.09
C HIS A 34 0.06 0.01 8.82
N TRP A 35 1.34 0.30 8.62
CA TRP A 35 1.82 1.63 8.33
C TRP A 35 2.35 1.70 6.90
N THR A 36 1.94 2.74 6.18
CA THR A 36 2.60 3.17 4.94
C THR A 36 3.56 4.28 5.31
N LEU A 37 4.85 4.03 5.14
CA LEU A 37 5.92 4.95 5.47
C LEU A 37 6.66 5.37 4.20
N LEU A 38 6.89 6.67 4.06
CA LEU A 38 7.75 7.27 3.06
C LEU A 38 9.10 7.58 3.71
N THR A 39 10.18 7.38 2.98
CA THR A 39 11.53 7.71 3.43
C THR A 39 12.41 8.01 2.23
N HIS A 40 13.46 8.78 2.47
CA HIS A 40 14.54 9.00 1.49
C HIS A 40 15.70 8.03 1.71
N ASN A 41 15.62 7.18 2.74
CA ASN A 41 16.64 6.22 3.11
C ASN A 41 16.73 5.10 2.07
N ASP A 42 17.93 4.57 1.86
CA ASP A 42 18.09 3.39 1.02
C ASP A 42 17.64 2.11 1.73
N ARG A 43 17.60 0.99 1.01
CA ARG A 43 17.16 -0.31 1.56
C ARG A 43 17.94 -0.71 2.81
N HIS A 44 19.25 -0.48 2.84
CA HIS A 44 20.11 -0.90 3.95
C HIS A 44 19.83 -0.05 5.19
N GLU A 45 19.69 1.27 5.01
CA GLU A 45 19.30 2.20 6.07
C GLU A 45 17.90 1.91 6.62
N ILE A 46 16.96 1.53 5.75
CA ILE A 46 15.61 1.09 6.16
C ILE A 46 15.69 -0.16 7.03
N GLU A 47 16.47 -1.16 6.61
CA GLU A 47 16.61 -2.42 7.34
C GLU A 47 17.22 -2.18 8.74
N ILE A 48 18.29 -1.39 8.83
CA ILE A 48 18.90 -1.01 10.11
C ILE A 48 17.88 -0.29 11.01
N ALA A 49 17.20 0.71 10.47
CA ALA A 49 16.24 1.49 11.24
C ALA A 49 15.07 0.64 11.75
N LEU A 50 14.58 -0.32 10.96
CA LEU A 50 13.53 -1.24 11.39
C LEU A 50 14.02 -2.22 12.45
N ASP A 51 15.25 -2.72 12.34
CA ASP A 51 15.85 -3.61 13.34
C ASP A 51 16.05 -2.89 14.67
N GLU A 52 16.54 -1.65 14.66
CA GLU A 52 16.64 -0.85 15.87
C GLU A 52 15.28 -0.61 16.56
N VAL A 53 14.22 -0.37 15.77
CA VAL A 53 12.88 -0.16 16.32
C VAL A 53 12.32 -1.46 16.89
N ARG A 54 12.54 -2.61 16.24
CA ARG A 54 12.17 -3.94 16.77
C ARG A 54 12.85 -4.20 18.12
N ASP A 55 14.13 -3.86 18.23
CA ASP A 55 14.92 -4.09 19.43
C ASP A 55 14.52 -3.16 20.57
N LEU A 56 14.24 -1.88 20.27
CA LEU A 56 13.87 -0.89 21.29
C LEU A 56 12.48 -1.12 21.86
N GLU A 57 11.51 -1.46 21.00
CA GLU A 57 10.09 -1.47 21.38
C GLU A 57 9.54 -2.88 21.62
N ALA A 58 10.39 -3.91 21.52
CA ALA A 58 10.00 -5.33 21.57
C ALA A 58 8.81 -5.65 20.65
N ALA A 59 8.64 -4.87 19.57
CA ALA A 59 7.51 -4.92 18.69
C ALA A 59 7.81 -5.85 17.50
N LYS A 60 6.84 -6.69 17.16
CA LYS A 60 6.94 -7.54 15.96
C LYS A 60 6.62 -6.71 14.72
N ILE A 61 7.65 -6.20 14.06
CA ILE A 61 7.50 -5.41 12.83
C ILE A 61 7.83 -6.29 11.63
N GLU A 62 6.92 -6.42 10.68
CA GLU A 62 7.14 -7.14 9.41
C GLU A 62 7.10 -6.15 8.24
N LEU A 63 8.20 -6.09 7.47
CA LEU A 63 8.27 -5.26 6.27
C LEU A 63 7.54 -5.99 5.12
N ILE A 64 6.39 -5.46 4.71
CA ILE A 64 5.56 -6.09 3.68
C ILE A 64 6.06 -5.77 2.26
N GLY A 65 6.72 -4.63 2.07
CA GLY A 65 7.31 -4.26 0.79
C GLY A 65 7.94 -2.86 0.81
N ILE A 66 8.87 -2.63 -0.11
CA ILE A 66 9.44 -1.31 -0.41
C ILE A 66 9.08 -1.00 -1.86
N SER A 67 8.64 0.22 -2.13
CA SER A 67 8.37 0.70 -3.49
C SER A 67 8.84 2.15 -3.59
N GLU A 68 9.44 2.52 -4.71
CA GLU A 68 9.77 3.91 -5.00
C GLU A 68 8.49 4.67 -5.31
N VAL A 69 8.27 5.77 -4.59
CA VAL A 69 7.13 6.64 -4.83
C VAL A 69 7.49 7.63 -5.93
N ASP A 70 6.87 7.46 -7.10
CA ASP A 70 6.92 8.47 -8.15
C ASP A 70 6.07 9.68 -7.73
N THR A 71 6.75 10.72 -7.22
CA THR A 71 6.16 11.98 -6.76
C THR A 71 5.39 12.75 -7.84
N ARG A 72 5.42 12.32 -9.11
CA ARG A 72 4.64 12.90 -10.20
C ARG A 72 3.20 12.40 -10.28
N VAL A 73 2.88 11.27 -9.65
CA VAL A 73 1.52 10.70 -9.66
C VAL A 73 0.82 11.06 -8.35
N GLY A 74 0.23 12.25 -8.31
CA GLY A 74 -0.47 12.76 -7.14
C GLY A 74 -1.59 11.85 -6.64
N GLY A 75 -1.62 11.68 -5.31
CA GLY A 75 -2.85 11.50 -4.53
C GLY A 75 -3.44 10.09 -4.49
N GLY A 76 -3.07 9.32 -3.47
CA GLY A 76 -3.75 8.10 -3.06
C GLY A 76 -2.94 6.84 -3.33
N GLU A 77 -1.89 6.62 -2.54
CA GLU A 77 -1.37 5.26 -2.36
C GLU A 77 -2.39 4.46 -1.55
N PHE A 78 -3.35 3.89 -2.27
CA PHE A 78 -4.18 2.84 -1.72
C PHE A 78 -3.28 1.73 -1.17
N PRO A 79 -3.58 1.13 -0.02
CA PRO A 79 -2.82 0.04 0.58
C PRO A 79 -2.87 -1.23 -0.30
N LEU A 80 -2.07 -1.24 -1.37
CA LEU A 80 -1.96 -2.33 -2.35
C LEU A 80 -1.40 -3.61 -1.73
N TYR A 81 -0.82 -3.54 -0.52
CA TYR A 81 -0.31 -4.69 0.21
C TYR A 81 -1.39 -5.73 0.51
N ASN A 82 -2.65 -5.32 0.64
CA ASN A 82 -3.78 -6.22 0.92
C ASN A 82 -4.30 -6.96 -0.33
N LEU A 83 -3.88 -6.52 -1.52
CA LEU A 83 -4.18 -7.17 -2.77
C LEU A 83 -3.31 -8.40 -2.93
N SER A 84 -3.88 -9.50 -3.45
CA SER A 84 -3.05 -10.61 -3.92
C SER A 84 -2.13 -10.12 -5.05
N PRO A 85 -1.01 -10.81 -5.33
CA PRO A 85 -0.09 -10.40 -6.40
C PRO A 85 -0.81 -10.12 -7.72
N ARG A 86 -1.78 -10.98 -8.09
CA ARG A 86 -2.56 -10.82 -9.32
C ARG A 86 -3.56 -9.66 -9.26
N GLN A 87 -4.23 -9.44 -8.13
CA GLN A 87 -5.11 -8.28 -7.94
C GLN A 87 -4.32 -6.97 -8.04
N ARG A 88 -3.13 -6.93 -7.43
CA ARG A 88 -2.22 -5.78 -7.47
C ARG A 88 -1.74 -5.49 -8.88
N GLU A 89 -1.27 -6.52 -9.58
CA GLU A 89 -0.79 -6.41 -10.95
C GLU A 89 -1.87 -5.84 -11.88
N VAL A 90 -3.07 -6.42 -11.85
CA VAL A 90 -4.20 -5.99 -12.69
C VAL A 90 -4.64 -4.56 -12.33
N PHE A 91 -4.74 -4.24 -11.04
CA PHE A 91 -5.12 -2.89 -10.58
C PHE A 91 -4.08 -1.82 -10.97
N GLN A 92 -2.79 -2.11 -10.79
CA GLN A 92 -1.72 -1.19 -11.18
C GLN A 92 -1.68 -1.01 -12.70
N LEU A 93 -1.87 -2.08 -13.47
CA LEU A 93 -1.95 -1.99 -14.92
C LEU A 93 -3.13 -1.11 -15.35
N ALA A 94 -4.32 -1.34 -14.77
CA ALA A 94 -5.50 -0.53 -15.03
C ALA A 94 -5.26 0.96 -14.72
N ARG A 95 -4.60 1.29 -13.60
CA ARG A 95 -4.20 2.67 -13.29
C ARG A 95 -3.23 3.25 -14.32
N ARG A 96 -2.15 2.54 -14.63
CA ARG A 96 -1.12 3.01 -15.59
C ARG A 96 -1.68 3.24 -16.99
N ARG A 97 -2.66 2.43 -17.41
CA ARG A 97 -3.29 2.53 -18.73
C ARG A 97 -4.47 3.49 -18.78
N GLY A 98 -4.78 4.18 -17.67
CA GLY A 98 -5.89 5.14 -17.62
C GLY A 98 -7.27 4.48 -17.73
N TYR A 99 -7.42 3.23 -17.27
CA TYR A 99 -8.72 2.56 -17.17
C TYR A 99 -9.71 3.31 -16.26
N TYR A 100 -9.18 3.98 -15.24
CA TYR A 100 -9.91 4.81 -14.29
C TYR A 100 -9.93 6.31 -14.65
N ALA A 101 -9.30 6.70 -15.76
CA ALA A 101 -9.26 8.10 -16.20
C ALA A 101 -10.64 8.55 -16.75
N HIS A 102 -10.85 9.86 -16.78
CA HIS A 102 -12.00 10.47 -17.44
C HIS A 102 -11.54 11.55 -18.43
N PRO A 103 -11.68 11.34 -19.76
CA PRO A 103 -12.21 10.15 -20.43
C PRO A 103 -11.32 8.91 -20.23
N LYS A 104 -11.90 7.70 -20.37
CA LYS A 104 -11.12 6.45 -20.23
C LYS A 104 -10.09 6.33 -21.36
N GLU A 105 -8.86 6.01 -20.99
CA GLU A 105 -7.76 5.82 -21.95
C GLU A 105 -7.51 4.34 -22.29
N ALA A 106 -8.03 3.43 -21.47
CA ALA A 106 -8.01 1.98 -21.72
C ALA A 106 -9.31 1.29 -21.29
N THR A 107 -9.63 0.20 -21.97
CA THR A 107 -10.76 -0.69 -21.67
C THR A 107 -10.29 -1.97 -20.99
N ALA A 108 -11.21 -2.71 -20.36
CA ALA A 108 -10.89 -4.00 -19.77
C ALA A 108 -10.38 -5.02 -20.81
N SER A 109 -10.83 -4.90 -22.06
CA SER A 109 -10.35 -5.74 -23.17
C SER A 109 -8.90 -5.43 -23.53
N ASP A 110 -8.48 -4.17 -23.47
CA ASP A 110 -7.08 -3.78 -23.71
C ASP A 110 -6.15 -4.38 -22.64
N LEU A 111 -6.59 -4.33 -21.37
CA LEU A 111 -5.86 -4.96 -20.26
C LEU A 111 -5.81 -6.48 -20.37
N ALA A 112 -6.91 -7.09 -20.85
CA ALA A 112 -7.03 -8.53 -21.03
C ALA A 112 -6.06 -9.04 -22.10
N ALA A 113 -5.97 -8.32 -23.23
CA ALA A 113 -5.02 -8.61 -24.30
C ALA A 113 -3.56 -8.49 -23.83
N GLU A 114 -3.25 -7.50 -22.98
CA GLU A 114 -1.89 -7.28 -22.46
C GLU A 114 -1.45 -8.36 -21.46
N LEU A 115 -2.39 -8.89 -20.67
CA LEU A 115 -2.11 -9.91 -19.65
C LEU A 115 -2.39 -11.34 -20.13
N ASP A 116 -2.75 -11.53 -21.40
CA ASP A 116 -3.15 -12.81 -22.00
C ASP A 116 -4.21 -13.56 -21.17
N VAL A 117 -5.26 -12.84 -20.77
CA VAL A 117 -6.40 -13.39 -20.00
C VAL A 117 -7.72 -12.95 -20.61
N THR A 118 -8.83 -13.47 -20.07
CA THR A 118 -10.16 -13.04 -20.50
C THR A 118 -10.54 -11.68 -19.88
N THR A 119 -11.40 -10.93 -20.57
CA THR A 119 -11.99 -9.69 -20.02
C THR A 119 -12.74 -9.95 -18.71
N SER A 120 -13.37 -11.12 -18.56
CA SER A 120 -14.04 -11.52 -17.31
C SER A 120 -13.05 -11.65 -16.14
N THR A 121 -11.88 -12.25 -16.38
CA THR A 121 -10.80 -12.37 -15.39
C THR A 121 -10.28 -11.00 -14.95
N ILE A 122 -10.16 -10.04 -15.87
CA ILE A 122 -9.81 -8.65 -15.53
C ILE A 122 -10.87 -8.05 -14.61
N HIS A 123 -12.14 -8.12 -14.97
CA HIS A 123 -13.22 -7.59 -14.14
C HIS A 123 -13.28 -8.23 -12.76
N GLU A 124 -13.06 -9.55 -12.66
CA GLU A 124 -13.03 -10.25 -11.38
C GLU A 124 -11.88 -9.75 -10.49
N HIS A 125 -10.67 -9.62 -11.05
CA HIS A 125 -9.52 -9.12 -10.31
C HIS A 125 -9.69 -7.67 -9.87
N LEU A 126 -10.19 -6.80 -10.76
CA LEU A 126 -10.46 -5.40 -10.44
C LEU A 126 -11.55 -5.28 -9.38
N HIS A 127 -12.67 -6.00 -9.51
CA HIS A 127 -13.75 -5.97 -8.52
C HIS A 127 -13.25 -6.41 -7.14
N LYS A 128 -12.53 -7.53 -7.05
CA LYS A 128 -11.95 -8.00 -5.79
C LYS A 128 -10.92 -7.03 -5.22
N ALA A 129 -10.16 -6.35 -6.08
CA ALA A 129 -9.21 -5.34 -5.65
C ALA A 129 -9.93 -4.10 -5.10
N GLU A 130 -10.91 -3.58 -5.84
CA GLU A 130 -11.72 -2.43 -5.47
C GLU A 130 -12.47 -2.66 -4.16
N GLN A 131 -13.12 -3.81 -3.97
CA GLN A 131 -13.77 -4.16 -2.69
C GLN A 131 -12.79 -4.07 -1.53
N LYS A 132 -11.61 -4.70 -1.67
CA LYS A 132 -10.56 -4.65 -0.65
C LYS A 132 -10.00 -3.26 -0.40
N LEU A 133 -10.12 -2.33 -1.35
CA LEU A 133 -9.63 -0.96 -1.20
C LEU A 133 -10.70 -0.02 -0.63
N LEU A 134 -11.97 -0.25 -0.97
CA LEU A 134 -13.13 0.52 -0.48
C LEU A 134 -13.53 0.11 0.95
N ASP A 135 -13.30 -1.14 1.34
CA ASP A 135 -13.49 -1.58 2.75
C ASP A 135 -12.51 -0.88 3.72
N LEU A 136 -11.57 -0.09 3.19
CA LEU A 136 -10.50 0.59 3.94
C LEU A 136 -10.66 2.11 3.97
N SER A 137 -11.67 2.65 3.28
CA SER A 137 -11.93 4.09 3.14
C SER A 137 -13.01 4.59 4.09
#